data_AF-A0A0N5D4M4-F1
#
_entry.id   AF-A0A0N5D4M4-F1
#
_cell.length_a   1.000
_cell.length_b   1.000
_cell.length_c   1.000
_cell.angle_alpha   90.00
_cell.angle_beta   90.00
_cell.angle_gamma   90.00
#
_symmetry.space_group_name_H-M   'P 1'
#
loop_
_entity.id
_entity.type
_entity.pdbx_description
1 polymer ?
#
loop_
_entity_poly.entity_id
_entity_poly.type
_entity_poly.pdbx_seq_one_letter_code
_entity_poly.pdbx_strand_id
1 'polypeptide(L)'
;MASKLRQHSLSNVRKLQELVHDSNVQLAQFRNLVQCIGTGQDGQQLRKDVDSLGRACIRSCEAAKSCIMPQLRHESVEFTRHASQFIGCVNACVIEMRRCAALERTFPNGEPCITQQQIELMEEMLETLENLITVHYSTSESSPAERVTPRRRRPTSCRPACVCSKLKTSYA
;
A
#
# COMPACT_ATOMS: atom_id res chain seq x y z
N MET A 1 -7.56 -27.82 -9.39
CA MET A 1 -6.62 -27.05 -8.54
C MET A 1 -6.73 -25.53 -8.72
N ALA A 2 -7.02 -25.02 -9.92
CA ALA A 2 -7.17 -23.57 -10.16
C ALA A 2 -8.32 -22.88 -9.38
N SER A 3 -9.41 -23.58 -9.03
CA SER A 3 -10.53 -22.99 -8.27
C SER A 3 -10.18 -22.68 -6.81
N LYS A 4 -9.42 -23.56 -6.14
CA LYS A 4 -8.97 -23.36 -4.75
C LYS A 4 -7.99 -22.19 -4.63
N LEU A 5 -7.09 -22.03 -5.60
CA LEU A 5 -6.16 -20.89 -5.65
C LEU A 5 -6.88 -19.55 -5.83
N ARG A 6 -7.91 -19.50 -6.70
CA ARG A 6 -8.73 -18.28 -6.86
C ARG A 6 -9.54 -17.95 -5.60
N GLN A 7 -10.11 -18.95 -4.93
CA GLN A 7 -10.84 -18.72 -3.67
C GLN A 7 -9.94 -18.18 -2.56
N HIS A 8 -8.69 -18.65 -2.49
CA HIS A 8 -7.71 -18.17 -1.51
C HIS A 8 -7.32 -16.70 -1.76
N SER A 9 -7.03 -16.33 -3.02
CA SER A 9 -6.72 -14.94 -3.39
C SER A 9 -7.88 -13.99 -3.09
N LEU A 10 -9.12 -14.36 -3.42
CA LEU A 10 -10.31 -13.57 -3.08
C LEU A 10 -10.50 -13.40 -1.57
N SER A 11 -10.19 -14.43 -0.78
CA SER A 11 -10.22 -14.35 0.69
C SER A 11 -9.17 -13.37 1.23
N ASN A 12 -7.97 -13.36 0.65
CA ASN A 12 -6.90 -12.46 1.04
C ASN A 12 -7.22 -10.99 0.74
N VAL A 13 -7.81 -10.72 -0.43
CA VAL A 13 -8.26 -9.38 -0.82
C VAL A 13 -9.29 -8.84 0.18
N ARG A 14 -10.31 -9.64 0.52
CA ARG A 14 -11.35 -9.25 1.49
C ARG A 14 -10.77 -9.00 2.88
N LYS A 15 -9.91 -9.91 3.34
CA LYS A 15 -9.23 -9.76 4.64
C LYS A 15 -8.41 -8.47 4.69
N LEU A 16 -7.65 -8.18 3.64
CA LEU A 16 -6.88 -6.94 3.58
C LEU A 16 -7.81 -5.71 3.57
N GLN A 17 -8.87 -5.74 2.77
CA GLN A 17 -9.85 -4.66 2.73
C GLN A 17 -10.46 -4.37 4.11
N GLU A 18 -10.84 -5.41 4.86
CA GLU A 18 -11.37 -5.30 6.23
C GLU A 18 -10.33 -4.67 7.16
N LEU A 19 -9.08 -5.16 7.14
CA LEU A 19 -8.01 -4.61 7.97
C LEU A 19 -7.73 -3.13 7.65
N VAL A 20 -7.75 -2.74 6.37
CA VAL A 20 -7.59 -1.34 5.96
C VAL A 20 -8.76 -0.49 6.42
N HIS A 21 -9.98 -1.00 6.35
CA HIS A 21 -11.14 -0.31 6.88
C HIS A 21 -11.01 -0.06 8.38
N ASP A 22 -10.65 -1.10 9.14
CA ASP A 22 -10.45 -1.00 10.58
C ASP A 22 -9.35 0.01 10.95
N SER A 23 -8.21 -0.02 10.24
CA SER A 23 -7.14 0.97 10.44
C SER A 23 -7.63 2.41 10.22
N ASN A 24 -8.44 2.64 9.19
CA ASN A 24 -9.02 3.96 8.92
C ASN A 24 -10.03 4.39 10.01
N VAL A 25 -10.84 3.46 10.52
CA VAL A 25 -11.77 3.75 11.62
C VAL A 25 -11.02 4.15 12.89
N GLN A 26 -9.97 3.40 13.25
CA GLN A 26 -9.13 3.74 14.41
C GLN A 26 -8.47 5.11 14.24
N LEU A 27 -7.90 5.39 13.06
CA LEU A 27 -7.29 6.68 12.75
C LEU A 27 -8.29 7.84 12.84
N ALA A 28 -9.51 7.66 12.33
CA ALA A 28 -10.55 8.68 12.40
C ALA A 28 -10.95 8.98 13.85
N GLN A 29 -11.09 7.96 14.68
CA GLN A 29 -11.38 8.11 16.11
C GLN A 29 -10.23 8.83 16.83
N PHE A 30 -8.99 8.43 16.56
CA PHE A 30 -7.80 9.06 17.14
C PHE A 30 -7.73 10.56 16.78
N ARG A 31 -7.90 10.92 15.51
CA ARG A 31 -7.97 12.32 15.04
C ARG A 31 -8.99 13.16 15.80
N ASN A 32 -10.18 12.59 16.00
CA ASN A 32 -11.27 13.26 16.68
C ASN A 32 -10.97 13.58 18.14
N LEU A 33 -10.11 12.80 18.80
CA LEU A 33 -9.67 13.09 20.16
C LEU A 33 -8.46 14.03 20.19
N VAL A 34 -7.48 13.83 19.30
CA VAL A 34 -6.26 14.67 19.25
C VAL A 34 -6.61 16.13 18.98
N GLN A 35 -7.64 16.44 18.19
CA GLN A 35 -8.08 17.83 17.98
C GLN A 35 -8.63 18.52 19.24
N CYS A 36 -9.01 17.76 20.28
CA CYS A 36 -9.51 18.31 21.53
C CYS A 36 -8.39 18.65 22.53
N ILE A 37 -7.14 18.28 22.24
CA ILE A 37 -5.98 18.66 23.05
C ILE A 37 -5.79 20.18 23.01
N GLY A 38 -5.57 20.81 24.17
CA GLY A 38 -5.47 22.26 24.34
C GLY A 38 -6.81 22.99 24.38
N THR A 39 -7.94 22.28 24.35
CA THR A 39 -9.29 22.86 24.45
C THR A 39 -9.87 22.70 25.86
N GLY A 40 -11.07 23.24 26.11
CA GLY A 40 -11.78 23.02 27.39
C GLY A 40 -12.17 21.57 27.66
N GLN A 41 -12.05 20.67 26.67
CA GLN A 41 -12.28 19.22 26.82
C GLN A 41 -10.99 18.47 27.19
N ASP A 42 -9.85 19.14 27.24
CA ASP A 42 -8.55 18.55 27.55
C ASP A 42 -8.40 18.21 29.03
N GLY A 43 -8.93 17.04 29.40
CA GLY A 43 -8.81 16.47 30.74
C GLY A 43 -8.17 15.09 30.73
N GLN A 44 -7.94 14.56 31.94
CA GLN A 44 -7.34 13.24 32.16
C GLN A 44 -8.05 12.10 31.41
N GLN A 45 -9.38 12.18 31.27
CA GLN A 45 -10.15 11.17 30.52
C GLN A 45 -9.80 11.21 29.03
N LEU A 46 -9.80 12.40 28.41
CA LEU A 46 -9.40 12.57 27.01
C LEU A 46 -7.99 12.02 26.77
N ARG A 47 -7.04 12.30 27.66
CA ARG A 47 -5.66 11.80 27.56
C ARG A 47 -5.58 10.27 27.58
N LYS A 48 -6.30 9.62 28.49
CA LYS A 48 -6.40 8.15 28.52
C LYS A 48 -7.00 7.59 27.22
N ASP A 49 -8.00 8.26 26.67
CA ASP A 49 -8.66 7.82 25.45
C ASP A 49 -7.75 8.02 24.21
N VAL A 50 -7.00 9.13 24.15
CA VAL A 50 -5.96 9.39 23.14
C VAL A 50 -4.88 8.31 23.19
N ASP A 51 -4.34 8.01 24.37
CA ASP A 51 -3.33 6.97 24.59
C ASP A 51 -3.84 5.57 24.16
N SER A 52 -5.08 5.24 24.53
CA SER A 52 -5.73 3.98 24.14
C SER A 52 -5.91 3.85 22.63
N LEU A 53 -6.43 4.88 21.96
CA LEU A 53 -6.64 4.90 20.51
C LEU A 53 -5.34 4.98 19.72
N GLY A 54 -4.33 5.68 20.23
CA GLY A 54 -2.99 5.70 19.68
C GLY A 54 -2.41 4.28 19.57
N ARG A 55 -2.47 3.52 20.67
CA ARG A 55 -2.07 2.10 20.66
C ARG A 55 -2.96 1.24 19.75
N ALA A 56 -4.25 1.52 19.66
CA ALA A 56 -5.16 0.79 18.76
C ALA A 56 -4.80 1.01 17.28
N CYS A 57 -4.42 2.23 16.90
CA CYS A 57 -3.93 2.53 15.56
C CYS A 57 -2.67 1.73 15.22
N ILE A 58 -1.69 1.67 16.13
CA ILE A 58 -0.46 0.89 15.95
C ILE A 58 -0.79 -0.59 15.72
N ARG A 59 -1.57 -1.20 16.63
CA ARG A 59 -1.94 -2.62 16.54
C ARG A 59 -2.70 -2.94 15.24
N SER A 60 -3.62 -2.06 14.82
CA SER A 60 -4.35 -2.25 13.57
C SER A 60 -3.42 -2.21 12.35
N CYS A 61 -2.46 -1.28 12.33
CA CYS A 61 -1.48 -1.19 11.26
C CYS A 61 -0.54 -2.40 11.25
N GLU A 62 -0.09 -2.91 12.41
CA GLU A 62 0.71 -4.13 12.50
C GLU A 62 -0.02 -5.37 11.95
N ALA A 63 -1.32 -5.49 12.26
CA ALA A 63 -2.15 -6.58 11.75
C ALA A 63 -2.28 -6.53 10.22
N ALA A 64 -2.51 -5.35 9.65
CA ALA A 64 -2.58 -5.14 8.21
C ALA A 64 -1.22 -5.37 7.52
N LYS A 65 -0.11 -4.86 8.08
CA LYS A 65 1.26 -5.12 7.60
C LYS A 65 1.54 -6.63 7.51
N SER A 66 1.18 -7.37 8.56
CA SER A 66 1.38 -8.82 8.63
C SER A 66 0.60 -9.59 7.53
N CYS A 67 -0.50 -9.02 7.04
CA CYS A 67 -1.25 -9.57 5.90
C CYS A 67 -0.59 -9.28 4.55
N ILE A 68 0.03 -8.10 4.40
CA ILE A 68 0.62 -7.62 3.14
C ILE A 68 1.98 -8.27 2.86
N MET A 69 2.87 -8.31 3.85
CA MET A 69 4.26 -8.75 3.69
C MET A 69 4.42 -10.11 2.98
N PRO A 70 3.62 -11.16 3.27
CA PRO A 70 3.79 -12.46 2.61
C PRO A 70 3.24 -12.54 1.18
N GLN A 71 2.45 -11.56 0.73
CA GLN A 71 1.53 -11.77 -0.41
C GLN A 71 1.74 -10.81 -1.59
N LEU A 72 2.40 -9.67 -1.37
CA LEU A 72 2.43 -8.60 -2.36
C LEU A 72 3.15 -8.95 -3.69
N ARG A 73 3.95 -10.02 -3.74
CA ARG A 73 4.60 -10.50 -4.99
C ARG A 73 3.70 -11.37 -5.88
N HIS A 74 2.61 -11.92 -5.34
CA HIS A 74 1.84 -13.00 -6.00
C HIS A 74 0.34 -12.73 -6.09
N GLU A 75 -0.14 -11.64 -5.51
CA GLU A 75 -1.56 -11.31 -5.48
C GLU A 75 -1.99 -10.40 -6.64
N SER A 76 -3.31 -10.28 -6.78
CA SER A 76 -3.98 -9.54 -7.87
C SER A 76 -3.81 -8.01 -7.78
N VAL A 77 -4.14 -7.32 -8.87
CA VAL A 77 -4.18 -5.84 -8.94
C VAL A 77 -5.07 -5.24 -7.85
N GLU A 78 -6.17 -5.91 -7.49
CA GLU A 78 -7.07 -5.46 -6.41
C GLU A 78 -6.39 -5.50 -5.05
N PHE A 79 -5.59 -6.53 -4.78
CA PHE A 79 -4.79 -6.62 -3.56
C PHE A 79 -3.76 -5.47 -3.49
N THR A 80 -3.03 -5.24 -4.57
CA THR A 80 -2.04 -4.15 -4.65
C THR A 80 -2.71 -2.79 -4.44
N ARG A 81 -3.92 -2.58 -4.97
CA ARG A 81 -4.70 -1.35 -4.71
C ARG A 81 -5.02 -1.16 -3.23
N HIS A 82 -5.50 -2.21 -2.54
CA HIS A 82 -5.77 -2.12 -1.10
C HIS A 82 -4.49 -1.93 -0.28
N ALA A 83 -3.38 -2.53 -0.70
CA ALA A 83 -2.08 -2.28 -0.08
C ALA A 83 -1.63 -0.81 -0.25
N SER A 84 -1.83 -0.20 -1.42
CA SER A 84 -1.58 1.24 -1.61
C SER A 84 -2.45 2.11 -0.70
N GLN A 85 -3.73 1.76 -0.56
CA GLN A 85 -4.64 2.47 0.36
C GLN A 85 -4.17 2.34 1.82
N PHE A 86 -3.69 1.16 2.19
CA PHE A 86 -3.13 0.92 3.52
C PHE A 86 -1.90 1.79 3.79
N ILE A 87 -0.97 1.90 2.84
CA ILE A 87 0.22 2.77 2.94
C ILE A 87 -0.20 4.21 3.23
N GLY A 88 -1.21 4.71 2.50
CA GLY A 88 -1.79 6.02 2.76
C GLY A 88 -2.36 6.17 4.18
N CYS A 89 -3.01 5.12 4.70
CA CYS A 89 -3.52 5.08 6.08
C CYS A 89 -2.38 5.12 7.12
N VAL A 90 -1.29 4.37 6.92
CA VAL A 90 -0.13 4.37 7.82
C VAL A 90 0.54 5.74 7.83
N ASN A 91 0.76 6.35 6.66
CA ASN A 91 1.30 7.70 6.55
C ASN A 91 0.43 8.73 7.29
N ALA A 92 -0.89 8.65 7.08
CA ALA A 92 -1.86 9.50 7.75
C ALA A 92 -1.86 9.32 9.29
N CYS A 93 -1.54 8.12 9.78
CA CYS A 93 -1.37 7.80 11.19
C CYS A 93 -0.07 8.41 11.77
N VAL A 94 1.07 8.28 11.08
CA VAL A 94 2.34 8.91 11.47
C VAL A 94 2.19 10.42 11.63
N ILE A 95 1.56 11.07 10.64
CA ILE A 95 1.30 12.52 10.67
C ILE A 95 0.48 12.89 11.90
N GLU A 96 -0.55 12.11 12.21
CA GLU A 96 -1.43 12.38 13.35
C GLU A 96 -0.73 12.16 14.69
N MET A 97 0.09 11.12 14.81
CA MET A 97 0.89 10.86 16.02
C MET A 97 1.90 11.98 16.26
N ARG A 98 2.56 12.48 15.21
CA ARG A 98 3.44 13.66 15.29
C ARG A 98 2.67 14.91 15.72
N ARG A 99 1.45 15.10 15.20
CA ARG A 99 0.56 16.19 15.62
C ARG A 99 0.19 16.08 17.10
N CYS A 100 -0.18 14.90 17.57
CA CYS A 100 -0.48 14.63 18.97
C CYS A 100 0.71 14.99 19.87
N ALA A 101 1.90 14.48 19.56
CA ALA A 101 3.10 14.76 20.33
C ALA A 101 3.48 16.26 20.36
N ALA A 102 3.21 17.00 19.27
CA ALA A 102 3.44 18.44 19.23
C ALA A 102 2.43 19.23 20.09
N LEU A 103 1.15 18.82 20.05
CA LEU A 103 0.10 19.41 20.89
C LEU A 103 0.36 19.11 22.38
N GLU A 104 0.81 17.89 22.71
CA GLU A 104 1.20 17.49 24.06
C GLU A 104 2.35 18.30 24.63
N ARG A 105 3.33 18.64 23.81
CA ARG A 105 4.42 19.55 24.20
C ARG A 105 3.94 20.97 24.47
N THR A 106 2.91 21.42 23.74
CA THR A 106 2.34 22.77 23.87
C THR A 106 1.37 22.88 25.04
N PHE A 107 0.61 21.82 25.29
CA PHE A 107 -0.40 21.70 26.34
C PHE A 107 -0.07 20.47 27.23
N PRO A 108 0.89 20.59 28.14
CA PRO A 108 1.28 19.46 29.00
C PRO A 108 0.16 19.10 29.98
N ASN A 109 -0.20 17.82 30.04
CA ASN A 109 -1.25 17.31 30.93
C ASN A 109 -0.95 15.86 31.35
N GLY A 110 0.12 15.69 32.13
CA GLY A 110 0.63 14.37 32.52
C GLY A 110 1.68 13.83 31.55
N GLU A 111 1.84 12.51 31.53
CA GLU A 111 2.76 11.82 30.63
C GLU A 111 2.26 11.86 29.17
N PRO A 112 3.17 11.90 28.18
CA PRO A 112 2.80 11.84 26.77
C PRO A 112 2.01 10.58 26.43
N CYS A 113 0.86 10.74 25.76
CA CYS A 113 0.06 9.62 25.28
C CYS A 113 0.73 8.89 24.12
N ILE A 114 1.50 9.63 23.31
CA ILE A 114 2.28 9.08 22.20
C ILE A 114 3.76 9.32 22.47
N THR A 115 4.53 8.23 22.51
CA THR A 115 5.98 8.29 22.68
C THR A 115 6.70 8.44 21.35
N GLN A 116 7.92 9.00 21.39
CA GLN A 116 8.77 9.12 20.21
C GLN A 116 9.08 7.74 19.60
N GLN A 117 9.27 6.71 20.43
CA GLN A 117 9.50 5.34 19.98
C GLN A 117 8.31 4.77 19.19
N GLN A 118 7.07 5.10 19.58
CA GLN A 118 5.87 4.68 18.85
C GLN A 118 5.78 5.34 17.47
N ILE A 119 6.21 6.60 17.35
CA ILE A 119 6.26 7.30 16.07
C ILE A 119 7.30 6.63 15.16
N GLU A 120 8.51 6.39 15.68
CA GLU A 120 9.60 5.74 14.93
C GLU A 120 9.22 4.35 14.43
N LEU A 121 8.54 3.55 15.26
CA LEU A 121 8.00 2.25 14.86
C LEU A 121 7.06 2.35 13.64
N MET A 122 6.15 3.34 13.65
CA MET A 122 5.20 3.55 12.57
C MET A 122 5.86 4.08 11.30
N GLU A 123 6.93 4.86 11.44
CA GLU A 123 7.74 5.35 10.31
C GLU A 123 8.53 4.22 9.64
N GLU A 124 9.17 3.36 10.43
CA GLU A 124 9.85 2.17 9.91
C GLU A 124 8.86 1.26 9.17
N MET A 125 7.64 1.11 9.70
CA MET A 125 6.58 0.38 9.03
C MET A 125 6.20 1.01 7.69
N LEU A 126 6.03 2.33 7.65
CA LEU A 126 5.70 3.06 6.42
C LEU A 126 6.78 2.86 5.37
N GLU A 127 8.04 3.10 5.73
CA GLU A 127 9.19 2.94 4.84
C GLU A 127 9.27 1.51 4.29
N THR A 128 9.07 0.50 5.15
CA THR A 128 9.05 -0.91 4.74
C THR A 128 7.98 -1.16 3.65
N LEU A 129 6.78 -0.62 3.83
CA LEU A 129 5.66 -0.84 2.91
C LEU A 129 5.86 -0.06 1.59
N GLU A 130 6.37 1.17 1.65
CA GLU A 130 6.69 1.99 0.48
C GLU A 130 7.79 1.34 -0.38
N ASN A 131 8.82 0.80 0.26
CA ASN A 131 9.86 0.05 -0.41
C ASN A 131 9.30 -1.22 -1.06
N LEU A 132 8.45 -1.96 -0.34
CA LEU A 132 7.84 -3.19 -0.86
C LEU A 132 6.98 -2.92 -2.10
N ILE A 133 6.15 -1.88 -2.08
CA ILE A 133 5.29 -1.56 -3.21
C ILE A 133 6.06 -1.01 -4.40
N THR A 134 7.12 -0.23 -4.16
CA THR A 134 8.03 0.27 -5.20
C THR A 134 8.74 -0.88 -5.91
N VAL A 135 9.25 -1.86 -5.15
CA VAL A 135 9.86 -3.07 -5.72
C VAL A 135 8.83 -3.87 -6.53
N HIS A 136 7.60 -4.01 -6.04
CA HIS A 136 6.54 -4.69 -6.78
C HIS A 136 6.30 -4.02 -8.13
N TYR A 137 6.05 -2.71 -8.18
CA TYR A 137 5.82 -2.01 -9.45
C TYR A 137 7.04 -2.03 -10.38
N SER A 138 8.26 -1.97 -9.84
CA SER A 138 9.49 -2.02 -10.64
C SER A 138 9.79 -3.39 -11.24
N THR A 139 9.29 -4.47 -10.62
CA THR A 139 9.56 -5.86 -11.05
C THR A 139 8.37 -6.54 -11.74
N SER A 140 7.18 -5.96 -11.67
CA SER A 140 5.94 -6.49 -12.27
C SER A 140 5.67 -6.00 -13.69
N GLU A 141 6.51 -5.11 -14.24
CA GLU A 141 6.48 -4.83 -15.67
C GLU A 141 6.87 -6.09 -16.46
N SER A 142 5.96 -6.54 -17.33
CA SER A 142 6.26 -7.56 -18.33
C SER A 142 7.45 -7.12 -19.18
N SER A 143 8.40 -8.02 -19.40
CA SER A 143 9.51 -7.80 -20.33
C SER A 143 8.97 -7.21 -21.65
N PRO A 144 9.63 -6.20 -22.26
CA PRO A 144 9.20 -5.65 -23.55
C PRO A 144 8.98 -6.72 -24.63
N ALA A 145 9.58 -7.90 -24.47
CA ALA A 145 9.39 -9.08 -25.31
C ALA A 145 7.95 -9.64 -25.32
N GLU A 146 7.18 -9.50 -24.24
CA GLU A 146 5.79 -10.00 -24.15
C GLU A 146 4.76 -9.03 -24.74
N ARG A 147 5.09 -7.74 -24.83
CA ARG A 147 4.22 -6.72 -25.44
C ARG A 147 4.26 -6.74 -26.98
N VAL A 148 5.22 -7.44 -27.56
CA VAL A 148 5.25 -7.69 -29.01
C VAL A 148 4.33 -8.86 -29.28
N THR A 149 3.07 -8.58 -29.67
CA THR A 149 2.27 -9.59 -30.36
C THR A 149 3.13 -10.17 -31.49
N PRO A 150 3.30 -11.50 -31.60
CA PRO A 150 4.00 -12.08 -32.72
C PRO A 150 3.25 -11.64 -33.97
N ARG A 151 3.77 -10.64 -34.67
CA ARG A 151 3.20 -10.19 -35.94
C ARG A 151 3.32 -11.40 -36.85
N ARG A 152 2.22 -12.12 -37.07
CA ARG A 152 2.14 -13.19 -38.06
C ARG A 152 2.74 -12.63 -39.33
N ARG A 153 3.94 -13.08 -39.69
CA ARG A 153 4.51 -12.79 -41.00
C ARG A 153 3.54 -13.41 -42.00
N ARG A 154 2.66 -12.59 -42.58
CA ARG A 154 1.92 -13.00 -43.77
C ARG A 154 2.99 -13.40 -44.80
N PRO A 155 2.86 -14.54 -45.49
CA PRO A 155 3.78 -14.89 -46.55
C PRO A 155 3.81 -13.73 -47.56
N THR A 156 5.02 -13.28 -47.85
CA THR A 156 5.31 -12.06 -48.61
C THR A 156 5.00 -12.30 -50.09
N SER A 157 3.72 -12.26 -50.49
CA SER A 157 3.42 -11.96 -51.89
C SER A 157 3.50 -10.44 -52.05
N CYS A 158 4.67 -9.94 -52.47
CA CYS A 158 4.76 -8.57 -52.93
C CYS A 158 3.76 -8.36 -54.07
N ARG A 159 3.11 -7.19 -54.11
CA ARG A 159 2.22 -6.82 -55.24
C ARG A 159 3.01 -6.97 -56.56
N PRO A 160 2.35 -7.31 -57.69
CA PRO A 160 3.02 -7.50 -58.98
C PRO A 160 3.87 -6.31 -59.45
N ALA A 161 3.66 -5.12 -58.90
CA ALA A 161 4.43 -3.90 -59.17
C ALA A 161 5.70 -3.74 -58.30
N CYS A 162 6.02 -4.68 -57.41
CA CYS A 162 7.27 -4.62 -56.63
C CYS A 162 8.47 -4.99 -57.50
N VAL A 163 9.45 -4.10 -57.52
CA VAL A 163 10.74 -4.21 -58.23
C VAL A 163 11.61 -5.38 -57.72
N CYS A 164 11.18 -6.05 -56.64
CA CYS A 164 11.85 -7.19 -56.03
C CYS A 164 11.84 -8.49 -56.86
N SER A 165 11.16 -8.52 -58.02
CA SER A 165 11.11 -9.66 -58.95
C SER A 165 12.25 -9.71 -59.99
N LYS A 166 13.19 -8.75 -59.99
CA LYS A 166 14.32 -8.74 -60.95
C LYS A 166 15.66 -9.26 -60.42
N LEU A 167 15.74 -9.65 -59.15
CA LEU A 167 16.93 -10.34 -58.64
C LEU A 167 16.80 -11.85 -58.94
N LYS A 168 16.97 -12.22 -60.22
CA LYS A 168 17.31 -13.61 -60.56
C LYS A 168 18.69 -13.89 -59.98
N THR A 169 18.73 -14.84 -59.06
CA THR A 169 19.93 -15.48 -58.56
C THR A 169 20.69 -16.13 -59.72
N SER A 170 21.79 -15.50 -60.13
CA SER A 170 22.88 -16.18 -60.81
C SER A 170 24.02 -16.32 -59.82
N TYR A 171 24.21 -17.52 -59.27
CA TYR A 171 25.43 -18.31 -59.50
C TYR A 171 25.21 -19.69 -58.83
N ALA A 172 25.57 -20.71 -59.61
CA ALA A 172 25.74 -22.09 -59.19
C ALA A 172 26.96 -22.23 -58.27
#